data_AF-E1NRJ5-F1
#
_entry.id   AF-E1NRJ5-F1
#
_cell.length_a   1.000
_cell.length_b   1.000
_cell.length_c   1.000
_cell.angle_alpha   90.00
_cell.angle_beta   90.00
_cell.angle_gamma   90.00
#
_symmetry.space_group_name_H-M   'P 1'
#
loop_
_entity.id
_entity.type
_entity.pdbx_description
1 polymer ?
#
loop_
_entity_poly.entity_id
_entity_poly.type
_entity_poly.pdbx_seq_one_letter_code
_entity_poly.pdbx_strand_id
1 'polypeptide(L)' 'MFNIFEKYLPNVVAQGWSGDAGWQTAILQTLYMTFWSALFGGLLGLVFGLGLVLTRQKGILENKLLF' A
#
# COMPACT_ATOMS: atom_id res chain seq x y z
N MET A 1 -0.66 22.89 -32.60
CA MET A 1 0.48 22.90 -31.67
C MET A 1 0.90 21.45 -31.50
N PHE A 2 2.14 21.09 -31.82
CA PHE A 2 2.61 19.72 -31.59
C PHE A 2 2.58 19.44 -30.09
N ASN A 3 1.68 18.56 -29.66
CA ASN A 3 1.56 18.18 -28.26
C ASN A 3 2.80 17.32 -27.93
N ILE A 4 3.76 17.88 -27.19
CA ILE A 4 5.01 17.20 -26.79
C ILE A 4 4.69 15.82 -26.17
N PHE A 5 3.56 15.73 -25.45
CA PHE A 5 3.03 14.49 -24.90
C PHE A 5 2.63 13.47 -25.96
N GLU A 6 2.02 13.87 -27.09
CA GLU A 6 1.70 12.94 -28.18
C GLU A 6 2.95 12.43 -28.89
N LYS A 7 4.02 13.24 -28.96
CA LYS A 7 5.27 12.84 -29.62
C LYS A 7 6.13 11.91 -28.76
N TYR A 8 6.26 12.19 -27.47
CA TYR A 8 7.17 11.45 -26.58
C TYR A 8 6.46 10.44 -25.68
N LEU A 9 5.16 10.61 -25.43
CA LEU A 9 4.35 9.76 -24.57
C LEU A 9 3.01 9.38 -25.24
N PRO A 10 3.02 8.85 -26.48
CA PRO A 10 1.79 8.58 -27.23
C PRO A 10 0.85 7.62 -26.48
N ASN A 11 1.41 6.61 -25.80
CA ASN A 11 0.62 5.63 -25.04
C ASN A 11 -0.07 6.26 -23.82
N VAL A 12 0.55 7.23 -23.17
CA VAL A 12 -0.02 7.95 -22.02
C VAL A 12 -1.22 8.78 -22.45
N VAL A 13 -1.10 9.46 -23.60
CA VAL A 13 -2.19 10.25 -24.18
C VAL A 13 -3.30 9.34 -24.69
N ALA A 14 -2.95 8.24 -25.37
CA ALA A 14 -3.90 7.26 -25.89
C ALA A 14 -4.67 6.52 -24.77
N GLN A 15 -4.05 6.32 -23.61
CA GLN A 15 -4.70 5.72 -22.44
C GLN A 15 -5.86 6.57 -21.92
N GLY A 16 -5.77 7.90 -22.04
CA GLY A 16 -6.86 8.81 -21.74
C GLY A 16 -7.25 8.90 -20.25
N TRP A 17 -7.99 9.94 -19.89
CA TRP A 17 -8.38 10.16 -18.49
C TRP A 17 -9.43 9.15 -18.00
N SER A 18 -10.44 8.91 -18.83
CA SER A 18 -11.59 8.05 -18.57
C SER A 18 -11.50 6.70 -19.28
N GLY A 19 -12.08 5.65 -18.69
CA GLY A 19 -12.13 4.30 -19.25
C GLY A 19 -11.66 3.24 -18.25
N ASP A 20 -11.88 1.97 -18.56
CA ASP A 20 -11.54 0.86 -17.65
C ASP A 20 -10.04 0.76 -17.36
N ALA A 21 -9.20 1.15 -18.34
CA ALA A 21 -7.76 1.29 -18.18
C ALA A 21 -7.29 2.77 -18.11
N GLY A 22 -8.23 3.70 -17.94
CA GLY A 22 -7.92 5.14 -17.89
C GLY A 22 -7.11 5.53 -16.66
N TRP A 23 -6.47 6.69 -16.73
CA TRP A 23 -5.62 7.22 -15.66
C TRP A 23 -6.33 7.29 -14.30
N GLN A 24 -7.56 7.79 -14.29
CA GLN A 24 -8.33 7.90 -13.05
C GLN A 24 -8.53 6.52 -12.39
N THR A 25 -8.94 5.53 -13.18
CA THR A 25 -9.19 4.16 -12.70
C THR A 25 -7.91 3.54 -12.16
N ALA A 26 -6.79 3.65 -12.88
CA ALA A 26 -5.50 3.09 -12.47
C ALA A 26 -4.98 3.71 -11.17
N ILE A 27 -5.10 5.03 -11.01
CA ILE A 27 -4.69 5.74 -9.78
C ILE A 27 -5.54 5.27 -8.60
N LEU A 28 -6.87 5.24 -8.76
CA LEU A 28 -7.78 4.83 -7.69
C LEU A 28 -7.58 3.36 -7.30
N GLN A 29 -7.38 2.47 -8.27
CA GLN A 29 -7.07 1.08 -7.99
C GLN A 29 -5.75 0.92 -7.23
N THR A 30 -4.72 1.65 -7.62
CA THR A 30 -3.42 1.61 -6.93
C THR A 30 -3.57 2.08 -5.49
N LEU A 31 -4.22 3.22 -5.27
CA LEU A 31 -4.49 3.74 -3.93
C LEU A 31 -5.32 2.77 -3.11
N TYR A 32 -6.35 2.16 -3.71
CA TYR A 32 -7.19 1.16 -3.05
C TYR A 32 -6.36 -0.05 -2.61
N MET A 33 -5.56 -0.62 -3.50
CA MET A 33 -4.72 -1.78 -3.18
C MET A 33 -3.69 -1.44 -2.09
N THR A 34 -2.97 -0.33 -2.24
CA THR A 34 -1.96 0.09 -1.26
C THR A 34 -2.58 0.38 0.09
N PHE A 35 -3.74 1.04 0.13
CA PHE A 35 -4.43 1.36 1.39
C PHE A 35 -4.79 0.10 2.16
N TRP A 36 -5.44 -0.87 1.51
CA TRP A 36 -5.84 -2.11 2.19
C TRP A 36 -4.64 -2.97 2.58
N SER A 37 -3.61 -3.08 1.73
CA SER A 37 -2.37 -3.76 2.08
C SER A 37 -1.69 -3.13 3.29
N ALA A 38 -1.62 -1.79 3.34
CA ALA A 38 -1.06 -1.07 4.47
C ALA A 38 -1.91 -1.23 5.73
N LEU A 39 -3.24 -1.24 5.62
CA LEU A 39 -4.14 -1.41 6.75
C LEU A 39 -4.01 -2.80 7.37
N PHE A 40 -4.10 -3.87 6.57
CA PHE A 40 -4.01 -5.23 7.09
C PHE A 40 -2.59 -5.59 7.53
N GLY A 41 -1.58 -5.23 6.73
CA GLY A 41 -0.18 -5.42 7.09
C GLY A 41 0.21 -4.62 8.33
N GLY A 42 -0.27 -3.39 8.45
CA GLY A 42 -0.07 -2.53 9.62
C GLY A 42 -0.77 -3.07 10.86
N LEU A 43 -2.01 -3.53 10.75
CA LEU A 43 -2.74 -4.10 11.89
C LEU A 43 -2.06 -5.37 12.40
N LEU A 44 -1.73 -6.31 11.51
CA LEU A 44 -1.00 -7.53 11.89
C LEU A 44 0.38 -7.18 12.46
N GLY A 45 1.11 -6.28 11.80
CA GLY A 45 2.42 -5.80 12.25
C GLY A 45 2.36 -5.18 13.65
N LEU A 46 1.30 -4.42 13.97
CA LEU A 46 1.08 -3.88 15.30
C LEU A 46 0.78 -4.98 16.32
N VAL A 47 -0.09 -5.94 16.00
CA VAL A 47 -0.41 -7.05 16.91
C VAL A 47 0.84 -7.86 17.25
N PHE A 48 1.62 -8.27 16.24
CA PHE A 48 2.85 -9.02 16.46
C PHE A 48 3.94 -8.17 17.10
N GLY A 49 4.11 -6.92 16.67
CA GLY A 49 5.10 -6.00 17.22
C GLY A 49 4.85 -5.72 18.70
N LEU A 50 3.62 -5.36 19.06
CA LEU A 50 3.23 -5.17 20.46
C LEU A 50 3.32 -6.47 21.25
N GLY A 51 2.87 -7.59 20.68
CA GLY A 51 3.00 -8.91 21.31
C GLY A 51 4.45 -9.21 21.70
N LEU A 52 5.41 -9.03 20.79
CA LEU A 52 6.83 -9.23 21.04
C LEU A 52 7.38 -8.27 22.11
N VAL A 53 7.01 -6.99 22.06
CA VAL A 53 7.48 -5.98 23.04
C VAL A 53 6.95 -6.29 24.44
N LEU A 54 5.67 -6.68 24.55
CA LEU A 54 5.02 -6.93 25.83
C LEU A 54 5.43 -8.25 26.47
N THR A 55 5.73 -9.28 25.67
CA THR A 55 6.04 -10.65 26.15
C THR A 55 7.52 -10.93 26.39
N ARG A 56 8.41 -10.01 26.02
CA ARG A 56 9.86 -10.11 26.25
C ARG A 56 10.18 -10.24 27.75
N GLN A 57 11.35 -10.78 28.10
CA GLN A 57 11.86 -10.79 29.48
C GLN A 57 11.87 -9.38 30.10
N LYS A 58 11.33 -9.25 31.31
CA LYS A 58 11.01 -7.99 32.00
C LYS A 58 9.95 -7.11 31.32
N GLY A 59 9.22 -7.65 30.35
CA GLY A 59 8.04 -7.05 29.74
C GLY A 59 6.83 -7.12 30.68
N ILE A 60 5.81 -6.31 30.40
CA ILE A 60 4.59 -6.21 31.23
C ILE A 60 3.85 -7.56 31.30
N LEU A 61 3.92 -8.36 30.23
CA LEU A 61 3.29 -9.68 30.09
C LEU A 61 4.35 -10.75 29.79
N GLU A 62 5.44 -10.76 30.56
CA GLU A 62 6.56 -11.70 30.39
C GLU A 62 6.07 -13.15 30.30
N ASN A 63 6.35 -13.81 29.18
CA ASN A 63 5.98 -15.20 28.97
C ASN A 63 7.20 -16.13 29.06
N LYS A 64 7.42 -16.72 30.25
CA LYS A 64 8.54 -17.63 30.54
C LYS A 64 8.53 -18.96 29.75
N LEU A 65 7.45 -19.28 29.02
CA LEU A 65 7.37 -20.49 28.17
C LEU A 65 7.87 -20.24 26.74
N LEU A 66 7.84 -19.00 26.25
CA LEU A 66 8.30 -18.64 24.91
C LEU A 66 9.60 -17.83 24.92
N PHE A 67 10.00 -17.23 26.05
CA PHE A 67 11.19 -16.39 26.21
C PHE A 67 11.94 -16.61 27.53
#